data_AF-A0A441XF63-F1
#
_entry.id   AF-A0A441XF63-F1
#
_cell.length_a   1.000
_cell.length_b   1.000
_cell.length_c   1.000
_cell.angle_alpha   90.00
_cell.angle_beta   90.00
_cell.angle_gamma   90.00
#
_symmetry.space_group_name_H-M   'P 1'
#
loop_
_entity.id
_entity.type
_entity.pdbx_description
1 polymer ?
#
loop_
_entity_poly.entity_id
_entity_poly.type
_entity_poly.pdbx_seq_one_letter_code
_entity_poly.pdbx_strand_id
1 'polypeptide(L)'
;MVWIPGGTFLMGSDKHYPEEAPAHRVTVGGFWMDVCTVTNREFARFVDATGYVTSAERPVNPDDYPGAKPDMLAPSSVVFSKAKQRVDLRDHYNWWVYVRGANWRHPRGPASSIKRLADHPVVHVNFEDAEAYASWAGKQLPTEAEWEFAARGGLDAAEFVWGDEMAPDGRQMANTWQGEFPWRNLCEDGYEGTSPVASFAANGYGLYDMSGNVWQWTTDWYQEHGKIDSPCCTIDNPRGAKREDSLDPRQPQISIPRKVMKGGSHLCAPNYCRRYRPAARMAQPIDTSTCHLGFRCIARRT
;
A
#
# COMPACT_ATOMS: atom_id res chain seq x y z
N MET A 1 -14.22 7.16 -11.08
CA MET A 1 -13.03 6.61 -11.78
C MET A 1 -12.64 7.56 -12.90
N VAL A 2 -11.37 7.55 -13.30
CA VAL A 2 -10.84 8.28 -14.45
C VAL A 2 -10.26 7.28 -15.46
N TRP A 3 -10.36 7.59 -16.75
CA TRP A 3 -9.79 6.78 -17.82
C TRP A 3 -8.28 7.01 -17.92
N ILE A 4 -7.52 5.93 -17.83
CA ILE A 4 -6.08 5.89 -18.04
C ILE A 4 -5.85 5.32 -19.44
N PRO A 5 -5.25 6.08 -20.38
CA PRO A 5 -5.20 5.69 -21.78
C PRO A 5 -4.37 4.44 -22.08
N GLY A 6 -3.52 4.01 -21.13
CA GLY A 6 -2.51 2.99 -21.38
C GLY A 6 -1.34 3.55 -22.19
N GLY A 7 -0.29 2.74 -22.35
CA GLY A 7 0.92 3.13 -23.05
C GLY A 7 2.16 2.40 -22.54
N THR A 8 3.30 2.73 -23.15
CA THR A 8 4.61 2.22 -22.74
C THR A 8 5.30 3.21 -21.83
N PHE A 9 5.88 2.74 -20.72
CA PHE A 9 6.62 3.56 -19.78
C PHE A 9 7.84 2.82 -19.24
N LEU A 10 8.74 3.55 -18.59
CA LEU A 10 9.85 2.98 -17.83
C LEU A 10 9.36 2.64 -16.41
N MET A 11 9.23 1.35 -16.12
CA MET A 11 8.86 0.83 -14.81
C MET A 11 10.11 0.60 -13.95
N GLY A 12 10.03 0.90 -12.65
CA GLY A 12 11.13 0.75 -11.70
C GLY A 12 12.09 1.94 -11.62
N SER A 13 13.24 1.73 -10.98
CA SER A 13 14.30 2.74 -10.80
C SER A 13 15.65 2.08 -10.53
N ASP A 14 16.70 2.57 -11.21
CA ASP A 14 18.08 2.11 -11.00
C ASP A 14 18.85 2.92 -9.93
N LYS A 15 18.19 3.90 -9.29
CA LYS A 15 18.86 4.92 -8.45
C LYS A 15 18.62 4.76 -6.94
N HIS A 16 17.70 3.88 -6.55
CA HIS A 16 17.19 3.82 -5.18
C HIS A 16 17.37 2.44 -4.55
N TYR A 17 16.28 1.70 -4.32
CA TYR A 17 16.35 0.41 -3.65
C TYR A 17 16.63 -0.71 -4.67
N PRO A 18 17.44 -1.73 -4.32
CA PRO A 18 17.79 -2.82 -5.25
C PRO A 18 16.58 -3.54 -5.84
N GLU A 19 15.49 -3.71 -5.08
CA GLU A 19 14.28 -4.39 -5.54
C GLU A 19 13.51 -3.64 -6.63
N GLU A 20 13.80 -2.35 -6.84
CA GLU A 20 13.22 -1.50 -7.88
C GLU A 20 13.97 -1.61 -9.21
N ALA A 21 15.20 -2.15 -9.19
CA ALA A 21 16.09 -2.28 -10.33
C ALA A 21 16.07 -3.71 -10.90
N PRO A 22 16.25 -3.88 -12.23
CA PRO A 22 16.49 -2.82 -13.20
C PRO A 22 15.21 -2.10 -13.62
N ALA A 23 15.36 -0.82 -13.99
CA ALA A 23 14.34 -0.11 -14.73
C ALA A 23 14.15 -0.75 -16.12
N HIS A 24 12.91 -1.00 -16.53
CA HIS A 24 12.61 -1.71 -17.77
C HIS A 24 11.34 -1.20 -18.44
N ARG A 25 11.23 -1.35 -19.77
CA ARG A 25 10.06 -0.89 -20.52
C ARG A 25 8.89 -1.85 -20.34
N VAL A 26 7.74 -1.30 -19.95
CA VAL A 26 6.48 -2.02 -19.79
C VAL A 26 5.39 -1.30 -20.56
N THR A 27 4.54 -2.07 -21.24
CA THR A 27 3.30 -1.58 -21.85
C THR A 27 2.11 -2.01 -21.01
N VAL A 28 1.18 -1.09 -20.74
CA VAL A 28 -0.12 -1.41 -20.13
C VAL A 28 -1.26 -0.99 -21.05
N GLY A 29 -2.34 -1.77 -21.07
CA GLY A 29 -3.57 -1.39 -21.77
C GLY A 29 -4.28 -0.20 -21.11
N GLY A 30 -5.30 0.35 -21.77
CA GLY A 30 -6.16 1.37 -21.17
C GLY A 30 -7.14 0.78 -20.16
N PHE A 31 -7.37 1.46 -19.03
CA PHE A 31 -8.27 1.02 -17.96
C PHE A 31 -8.86 2.22 -17.20
N TRP A 32 -9.93 1.99 -16.45
CA TRP A 32 -10.45 2.96 -15.50
C TRP A 32 -9.81 2.73 -14.13
N MET A 33 -9.42 3.80 -13.43
CA MET A 33 -8.93 3.72 -12.05
C MET A 33 -9.72 4.62 -11.12
N ASP A 34 -9.92 4.17 -9.88
CA ASP A 34 -10.46 5.02 -8.82
C ASP A 34 -9.56 6.23 -8.59
N VAL A 35 -10.20 7.39 -8.50
CA VAL A 35 -9.54 8.71 -8.35
C VAL A 35 -8.81 8.79 -7.00
N CYS A 36 -9.36 8.15 -5.99
CA CYS A 36 -8.84 8.05 -4.63
C CYS A 36 -8.74 6.58 -4.18
N THR A 37 -8.06 6.34 -3.07
CA THR A 37 -8.21 5.09 -2.32
C THR A 37 -9.62 4.91 -1.79
N VAL A 38 -10.03 3.66 -1.54
CA VAL A 38 -11.33 3.34 -0.95
C VAL A 38 -11.40 3.94 0.45
N THR A 39 -12.45 4.71 0.72
CA THR A 39 -12.66 5.39 2.00
C THR A 39 -13.38 4.49 3.01
N ASN A 40 -13.28 4.84 4.29
CA ASN A 40 -14.06 4.18 5.35
C ASN A 40 -15.56 4.23 5.09
N ARG A 41 -16.09 5.32 4.53
CA ARG A 41 -17.51 5.43 4.17
C ARG A 41 -17.90 4.43 3.10
N GLU A 42 -17.06 4.24 2.10
CA GLU A 42 -17.34 3.30 1.01
C GLU A 42 -17.24 1.86 1.48
N PHE A 43 -16.20 1.54 2.24
CA PHE A 43 -16.04 0.21 2.84
C PHE A 43 -17.16 -0.12 3.82
N ALA A 44 -17.66 0.86 4.58
CA ALA A 44 -18.84 0.67 5.43
C ALA A 44 -20.07 0.25 4.62
N ARG A 45 -20.32 0.84 3.43
CA ARG A 45 -21.43 0.41 2.57
C ARG A 45 -21.29 -1.04 2.11
N PHE A 46 -20.08 -1.48 1.79
CA PHE A 46 -19.80 -2.86 1.45
C PHE A 46 -20.14 -3.79 2.62
N VAL A 47 -19.63 -3.49 3.82
CA VAL A 47 -19.89 -4.30 5.01
C VAL A 47 -21.38 -4.31 5.36
N ASP A 48 -22.05 -3.16 5.31
CA ASP A 48 -23.48 -3.06 5.63
C ASP A 48 -24.34 -3.84 4.62
N ALA A 49 -23.94 -3.88 3.34
CA ALA A 49 -24.68 -4.58 2.29
C ALA A 49 -24.47 -6.11 2.29
N THR A 50 -23.35 -6.59 2.83
CA THR A 50 -22.92 -8.00 2.69
C THR A 50 -22.80 -8.74 4.02
N GLY A 51 -22.75 -8.01 5.14
CA GLY A 51 -22.38 -8.58 6.43
C GLY A 51 -20.92 -9.03 6.52
N TYR A 52 -20.04 -8.52 5.62
CA TYR A 52 -18.64 -8.94 5.54
C TYR A 52 -17.88 -8.70 6.86
N VAL A 53 -17.10 -9.69 7.28
CA VAL A 53 -16.23 -9.63 8.46
C VAL A 53 -14.80 -9.72 7.99
N THR A 54 -14.00 -8.69 8.27
CA THR A 54 -12.61 -8.62 7.77
C THR A 54 -11.72 -9.68 8.41
N SER A 55 -10.57 -9.95 7.79
CA SER A 55 -9.54 -10.81 8.38
C SER A 55 -9.11 -10.37 9.78
N ALA A 56 -8.96 -9.06 10.02
CA ALA A 56 -8.61 -8.49 11.32
C ALA A 56 -9.70 -8.71 12.40
N GLU A 57 -10.92 -9.05 11.99
CA GLU A 57 -12.05 -9.35 12.86
C GLU A 57 -12.24 -10.86 13.09
N ARG A 58 -11.46 -11.71 12.40
CA ARG A 58 -11.49 -13.18 12.51
C ARG A 58 -10.27 -13.70 13.28
N PRO A 59 -10.39 -14.82 14.02
CA PRO A 59 -9.22 -15.51 14.56
C PRO A 59 -8.31 -16.00 13.43
N VAL A 60 -7.00 -15.99 13.68
CA VAL A 60 -6.00 -16.52 12.75
C VAL A 60 -5.99 -18.05 12.83
N ASN A 61 -5.84 -18.71 11.69
CA ASN A 61 -5.68 -20.16 11.64
C ASN A 61 -4.33 -20.57 12.27
N PRO A 62 -4.32 -21.37 13.36
CA PRO A 62 -3.07 -21.79 14.01
C PRO A 62 -2.14 -22.58 13.08
N ASP A 63 -2.68 -23.30 12.10
CA ASP A 63 -1.90 -24.15 11.18
C ASP A 63 -0.99 -23.32 10.26
N ASP A 64 -1.34 -22.05 10.00
CA ASP A 64 -0.53 -21.14 9.20
C ASP A 64 0.68 -20.59 9.99
N TYR A 65 0.66 -20.72 11.32
CA TYR A 65 1.66 -20.19 12.24
C TYR A 65 2.12 -21.22 13.29
N PRO A 66 2.94 -22.21 12.89
CA PRO A 66 3.44 -23.23 13.80
C PRO A 66 4.18 -22.62 15.01
N GLY A 67 3.71 -22.91 16.22
CA GLY A 67 4.30 -22.42 17.47
C GLY A 67 3.83 -21.03 17.92
N ALA A 68 2.86 -20.41 17.25
CA ALA A 68 2.23 -19.19 17.72
C ALA A 68 1.53 -19.40 19.08
N LYS A 69 1.69 -18.43 19.98
CA LYS A 69 0.98 -18.43 21.27
C LYS A 69 -0.52 -18.21 21.03
N PRO A 70 -1.43 -18.85 21.78
CA PRO A 70 -2.88 -18.65 21.62
C PRO A 70 -3.34 -17.18 21.63
N ASP A 71 -2.73 -16.33 22.47
CA ASP A 71 -3.05 -14.91 22.54
C ASP A 71 -2.71 -14.14 21.25
N MET A 72 -1.79 -14.65 20.42
CA MET A 72 -1.40 -14.08 19.13
C MET A 72 -2.33 -14.51 17.98
N LEU A 73 -3.31 -15.39 18.25
CA LEU A 73 -4.27 -15.88 17.25
C LEU A 73 -5.63 -15.18 17.35
N ALA A 74 -5.81 -14.32 18.36
CA ALA A 74 -7.03 -13.54 18.53
C ALA A 74 -7.19 -12.50 17.40
N PRO A 75 -8.42 -12.10 17.04
CA PRO A 75 -8.69 -11.02 16.09
C PRO A 75 -7.88 -9.77 16.42
N SER A 76 -6.97 -9.42 15.53
CA SER A 76 -5.93 -8.42 15.77
C SER A 76 -5.40 -7.87 14.45
N SER A 77 -4.74 -6.72 14.52
CA SER A 77 -4.04 -6.14 13.38
C SER A 77 -2.77 -5.43 13.82
N VAL A 78 -1.86 -5.19 12.88
CA VAL A 78 -0.58 -4.52 13.16
C VAL A 78 -0.77 -3.00 13.18
N VAL A 79 -0.42 -2.38 14.30
CA VAL A 79 -0.60 -0.95 14.55
C VAL A 79 0.75 -0.30 14.81
N PHE A 80 0.96 0.87 14.20
CA PHE A 80 2.10 1.71 14.50
C PHE A 80 1.90 2.40 15.84
N SER A 81 2.85 2.22 16.75
CA SER A 81 2.94 2.89 18.03
C SER A 81 4.16 3.79 18.02
N LYS A 82 3.95 5.10 17.89
CA LYS A 82 5.02 6.11 17.91
C LYS A 82 5.92 5.91 19.13
N ALA A 83 7.23 5.77 18.91
CA ALA A 83 8.16 5.59 20.00
C ALA A 83 8.23 6.87 20.86
N LYS A 84 8.49 6.72 22.16
CA LYS A 84 8.58 7.87 23.08
C LYS A 84 9.89 8.65 22.95
N GLN A 85 10.92 8.03 22.36
CA GLN A 85 12.26 8.55 22.19
C GLN A 85 12.96 7.82 21.04
N ARG A 86 14.22 8.20 20.76
CA ARG A 86 15.08 7.47 19.80
C ARG A 86 15.20 5.99 20.18
N VAL A 87 15.10 5.13 19.17
CA VAL A 87 15.16 3.66 19.29
C VAL A 87 16.03 3.07 18.17
N ASP A 88 16.43 1.80 18.28
CA ASP A 88 17.18 1.11 17.22
C ASP A 88 16.28 0.86 16.01
N LEU A 89 16.64 1.47 14.87
CA LEU A 89 15.87 1.36 13.61
C LEU A 89 15.97 -0.01 12.94
N ARG A 90 16.85 -0.91 13.43
CA ARG A 90 16.96 -2.29 12.94
C ARG A 90 15.95 -3.22 13.58
N ASP A 91 15.39 -2.82 14.72
CA ASP A 91 14.38 -3.58 15.44
C ASP A 91 13.01 -2.90 15.30
N HIS A 92 12.21 -3.42 14.38
CA HIS A 92 10.90 -2.88 14.05
C HIS A 92 9.86 -3.10 15.16
N TYR A 93 10.11 -3.99 16.12
CA TYR A 93 9.20 -4.22 17.25
C TYR A 93 9.17 -3.02 18.21
N ASN A 94 10.11 -2.08 18.07
CA ASN A 94 10.09 -0.82 18.81
C ASN A 94 8.91 0.10 18.46
N TRP A 95 8.26 -0.08 17.30
CA TRP A 95 7.13 0.75 16.87
C TRP A 95 6.00 -0.01 16.17
N TRP A 96 6.16 -1.29 15.84
CA TRP A 96 5.05 -2.12 15.36
C TRP A 96 4.53 -3.04 16.46
N VAL A 97 3.24 -2.95 16.73
CA VAL A 97 2.58 -3.70 17.79
C VAL A 97 1.40 -4.47 17.19
N TYR A 98 1.27 -5.75 17.54
CA TYR A 98 0.09 -6.53 17.21
C TYR A 98 -1.00 -6.27 18.26
N VAL A 99 -2.08 -5.60 17.85
CA VAL A 99 -3.10 -5.09 18.78
C VAL A 99 -4.40 -5.87 18.62
N ARG A 100 -4.80 -6.55 19.70
CA ARG A 100 -6.08 -7.25 19.79
C ARG A 100 -7.25 -6.29 19.59
N GLY A 101 -8.16 -6.67 18.69
CA GLY A 101 -9.34 -5.90 18.32
C GLY A 101 -9.04 -4.61 17.54
N ALA A 102 -7.80 -4.41 17.07
CA ALA A 102 -7.55 -3.41 16.03
C ALA A 102 -8.08 -3.95 14.69
N ASN A 103 -8.90 -3.15 14.01
CA ASN A 103 -9.50 -3.46 12.72
C ASN A 103 -9.91 -2.15 12.02
N TRP A 104 -10.57 -2.25 10.87
CA TRP A 104 -10.93 -1.07 10.07
C TRP A 104 -11.88 -0.11 10.79
N ARG A 105 -12.75 -0.58 11.70
CA ARG A 105 -13.64 0.28 12.53
C ARG A 105 -12.90 0.88 13.73
N HIS A 106 -11.87 0.19 14.20
CA HIS A 106 -11.09 0.49 15.40
C HIS A 106 -9.58 0.54 15.09
N PRO A 107 -9.10 1.52 14.27
CA PRO A 107 -7.77 1.48 13.67
C PRO A 107 -6.59 1.71 14.63
N ARG A 108 -6.86 2.03 15.89
CA ARG A 108 -5.84 2.13 16.95
C ARG A 108 -6.10 1.15 18.11
N GLY A 109 -6.93 0.13 17.86
CA GLY A 109 -7.41 -0.81 18.87
C GLY A 109 -8.82 -0.48 19.40
N PRO A 110 -9.37 -1.32 20.31
CA PRO A 110 -10.80 -1.38 20.63
C PRO A 110 -11.44 -0.08 21.12
N ALA A 111 -10.65 0.81 21.73
CA ALA A 111 -11.12 2.10 22.23
C ALA A 111 -11.20 3.21 21.15
N SER A 112 -10.66 2.95 19.97
CA SER A 112 -10.66 3.92 18.86
C SER A 112 -11.94 3.83 18.01
N SER A 113 -12.18 4.78 17.10
CA SER A 113 -13.29 4.69 16.15
C SER A 113 -13.04 5.49 14.88
N ILE A 114 -13.75 5.15 13.81
CA ILE A 114 -13.76 5.89 12.54
C ILE A 114 -14.80 7.01 12.44
N LYS A 115 -15.47 7.41 13.55
CA LYS A 115 -16.56 8.40 13.53
C LYS A 115 -16.19 9.74 12.87
N ARG A 116 -14.91 10.12 12.90
CA ARG A 116 -14.37 11.35 12.29
C ARG A 116 -13.44 11.08 11.10
N LEU A 117 -13.45 9.85 10.58
CA LEU A 117 -12.53 9.35 9.56
C LEU A 117 -13.28 8.81 8.33
N ALA A 118 -14.53 9.23 8.12
CA ALA A 118 -15.38 8.70 7.05
C ALA A 118 -14.76 8.86 5.65
N ASP A 119 -14.10 10.00 5.39
CA ASP A 119 -13.42 10.31 4.13
C ASP A 119 -11.93 9.96 4.13
N HIS A 120 -11.43 9.30 5.18
CA HIS A 120 -10.07 8.76 5.20
C HIS A 120 -10.03 7.40 4.51
N PRO A 121 -8.86 6.96 4.00
CA PRO A 121 -8.71 5.62 3.47
C PRO A 121 -9.07 4.56 4.51
N VAL A 122 -9.73 3.49 4.07
CA VAL A 122 -9.85 2.28 4.88
C VAL A 122 -8.48 1.63 5.04
N VAL A 123 -8.19 1.18 6.26
CA VAL A 123 -6.96 0.46 6.64
C VAL A 123 -7.32 -0.79 7.44
N HIS A 124 -6.33 -1.58 7.86
CA HIS A 124 -6.56 -2.89 8.49
C HIS A 124 -7.36 -3.85 7.61
N VAL A 125 -7.14 -3.75 6.30
CA VAL A 125 -7.68 -4.65 5.28
C VAL A 125 -6.51 -5.43 4.67
N ASN A 126 -6.60 -6.74 4.70
CA ASN A 126 -5.63 -7.60 4.03
C ASN A 126 -5.99 -7.73 2.53
N PHE A 127 -5.29 -8.60 1.81
CA PHE A 127 -5.52 -8.76 0.37
C PHE A 127 -6.92 -9.35 0.06
N GLU A 128 -7.37 -10.35 0.84
CA GLU A 128 -8.70 -10.96 0.72
C GLU A 128 -9.82 -9.92 0.93
N ASP A 129 -9.67 -9.06 1.95
CA ASP A 129 -10.64 -8.00 2.26
C ASP A 129 -10.77 -7.00 1.10
N ALA A 130 -9.64 -6.63 0.48
CA ALA A 130 -9.60 -5.73 -0.67
C ALA A 130 -10.20 -6.36 -1.94
N GLU A 131 -9.93 -7.64 -2.21
CA GLU A 131 -10.52 -8.37 -3.34
C GLU A 131 -12.03 -8.56 -3.16
N ALA A 132 -12.49 -8.88 -1.95
CA ALA A 132 -13.92 -9.03 -1.65
C ALA A 132 -14.69 -7.73 -1.90
N TYR A 133 -14.16 -6.60 -1.43
CA TYR A 133 -14.74 -5.28 -1.74
C TYR A 133 -14.74 -5.00 -3.24
N ALA A 134 -13.60 -5.21 -3.91
CA ALA A 134 -13.48 -4.90 -5.34
C ALA A 134 -14.49 -5.70 -6.17
N SER A 135 -14.63 -7.00 -5.88
CA SER A 135 -15.60 -7.89 -6.50
C SER A 135 -17.05 -7.42 -6.28
N TRP A 136 -17.42 -7.10 -5.03
CA TRP A 136 -18.74 -6.56 -4.69
C TRP A 136 -19.05 -5.26 -5.44
N ALA A 137 -18.05 -4.39 -5.60
CA ALA A 137 -18.18 -3.12 -6.31
C ALA A 137 -18.22 -3.28 -7.85
N GLY A 138 -18.10 -4.50 -8.39
CA GLY A 138 -17.99 -4.76 -9.83
C GLY A 138 -16.67 -4.25 -10.42
N LYS A 139 -15.61 -4.26 -9.61
CA LYS A 139 -14.27 -3.75 -9.94
C LYS A 139 -13.21 -4.83 -9.69
N GLN A 140 -11.94 -4.46 -9.88
CA GLN A 140 -10.77 -5.32 -9.64
C GLN A 140 -9.66 -4.50 -8.97
N LEU A 141 -8.64 -5.14 -8.41
CA LEU A 141 -7.41 -4.47 -7.97
C LEU A 141 -6.47 -4.25 -9.18
N PRO A 142 -5.64 -3.20 -9.17
CA PRO A 142 -4.67 -2.96 -10.24
C PRO A 142 -3.50 -3.94 -10.18
N THR A 143 -2.89 -4.23 -11.33
CA THR A 143 -1.53 -4.79 -11.33
C THR A 143 -0.51 -3.78 -10.82
N GLU A 144 0.68 -4.25 -10.46
CA GLU A 144 1.79 -3.38 -10.09
C GLU A 144 2.11 -2.38 -11.22
N ALA A 145 2.18 -2.88 -12.46
CA ALA A 145 2.48 -2.06 -13.63
C ALA A 145 1.37 -1.04 -13.93
N GLU A 146 0.10 -1.43 -13.84
CA GLU A 146 -1.04 -0.51 -14.00
C GLU A 146 -0.99 0.58 -12.92
N TRP A 147 -0.71 0.21 -11.68
CA TRP A 147 -0.60 1.16 -10.57
C TRP A 147 0.55 2.15 -10.80
N GLU A 148 1.74 1.67 -11.17
CA GLU A 148 2.90 2.56 -11.36
C GLU A 148 2.75 3.46 -12.58
N PHE A 149 2.24 2.93 -13.70
CA PHE A 149 1.91 3.72 -14.89
C PHE A 149 0.95 4.86 -14.53
N ALA A 150 -0.11 4.53 -13.80
CA ALA A 150 -1.09 5.50 -13.35
C ALA A 150 -0.49 6.52 -12.37
N ALA A 151 0.38 6.07 -11.44
CA ALA A 151 1.05 6.91 -10.44
C ALA A 151 1.96 7.96 -11.09
N ARG A 152 2.67 7.58 -12.15
CA ARG A 152 3.55 8.50 -12.90
C ARG A 152 2.79 9.64 -13.58
N GLY A 153 1.49 9.50 -13.82
CA GLY A 153 0.64 10.61 -14.26
C GLY A 153 1.07 11.25 -15.59
N GLY A 154 1.71 10.49 -16.48
CA GLY A 154 2.25 10.99 -17.75
C GLY A 154 3.67 11.55 -17.68
N LEU A 155 4.32 11.56 -16.51
CA LEU A 155 5.73 11.93 -16.37
C LEU A 155 6.64 10.75 -16.71
N ASP A 156 7.67 11.00 -17.51
CA ASP A 156 8.70 10.00 -17.82
C ASP A 156 9.81 10.05 -16.77
N ALA A 157 10.09 8.91 -16.13
CA ALA A 157 11.19 8.71 -15.18
C ALA A 157 11.32 9.69 -13.98
N ALA A 158 10.32 10.52 -13.68
CA ALA A 158 10.32 11.44 -12.54
C ALA A 158 10.43 10.70 -11.19
N GLU A 159 11.08 11.33 -10.19
CA GLU A 159 11.27 10.74 -8.85
C GLU A 159 9.94 10.60 -8.08
N PHE A 160 9.04 11.58 -8.19
CA PHE A 160 7.74 11.61 -7.53
C PHE A 160 6.59 11.70 -8.54
N VAL A 161 5.35 11.52 -8.06
CA VAL A 161 4.15 11.58 -8.90
C VAL A 161 3.82 12.99 -9.41
N TRP A 162 4.59 14.00 -8.99
CA TRP A 162 4.46 15.41 -9.35
C TRP A 162 5.74 16.04 -9.93
N GLY A 163 6.83 15.29 -10.06
CA GLY A 163 8.12 15.81 -10.52
C GLY A 163 9.30 15.26 -9.73
N ASP A 164 10.45 15.96 -9.76
CA ASP A 164 11.70 15.48 -9.15
C ASP A 164 12.01 16.12 -7.78
N GLU A 165 11.33 17.20 -7.41
CA GLU A 165 11.51 17.85 -6.13
C GLU A 165 10.49 17.33 -5.10
N MET A 166 10.94 16.96 -3.90
CA MET A 166 10.07 16.40 -2.86
C MET A 166 9.04 17.41 -2.34
N ALA A 167 9.47 18.66 -2.13
CA ALA A 167 8.64 19.73 -1.60
C ALA A 167 8.84 21.03 -2.41
N PRO A 168 8.34 21.08 -3.66
CA PRO A 168 8.46 22.26 -4.52
C PRO A 168 7.90 23.50 -3.83
N ASP A 169 8.68 24.58 -3.85
CA ASP A 169 8.39 25.83 -3.12
C ASP A 169 8.17 25.65 -1.60
N GLY A 170 8.76 24.59 -1.02
CA GLY A 170 8.58 24.23 0.38
C GLY A 170 7.22 23.62 0.71
N ARG A 171 6.38 23.30 -0.29
CA ARG A 171 5.05 22.75 -0.08
C ARG A 171 5.08 21.23 0.05
N GLN A 172 4.46 20.70 1.11
CA GLN A 172 4.24 19.26 1.23
C GLN A 172 3.24 18.78 0.18
N MET A 173 3.64 17.77 -0.59
CA MET A 173 2.88 17.27 -1.75
C MET A 173 2.15 15.95 -1.48
N ALA A 174 2.43 15.31 -0.35
CA ALA A 174 1.84 14.07 0.09
C ALA A 174 1.88 13.97 1.61
N ASN A 175 0.97 13.20 2.18
CA ASN A 175 1.00 12.83 3.59
C ASN A 175 2.11 11.80 3.85
N THR A 176 3.18 12.23 4.52
CA THR A 176 4.38 11.45 4.83
C THR A 176 4.90 11.82 6.22
N TRP A 177 6.01 11.24 6.67
CA TRP A 177 6.58 11.59 7.97
C TRP A 177 7.63 12.70 7.84
N GLN A 178 7.45 13.81 8.54
CA GLN A 178 8.47 14.86 8.67
C GLN A 178 9.10 14.82 10.08
N GLY A 179 10.41 15.00 10.15
CA GLY A 179 11.17 14.86 11.40
C GLY A 179 11.86 13.50 11.54
N GLU A 180 12.02 13.05 12.77
CA GLU A 180 12.84 11.87 13.07
C GLU A 180 11.97 10.66 13.39
N PHE A 181 11.81 9.80 12.39
CA PHE A 181 11.16 8.51 12.56
C PHE A 181 11.90 7.64 13.60
N PRO A 182 11.22 6.85 14.46
CA PRO A 182 9.76 6.68 14.61
C PRO A 182 9.18 7.45 15.81
N TRP A 183 9.85 8.48 16.33
CA TRP A 183 9.48 9.09 17.62
C TRP A 183 9.06 10.55 17.54
N ARG A 184 9.51 11.28 16.51
CA ARG A 184 9.20 12.70 16.30
C ARG A 184 8.64 12.95 14.90
N ASN A 185 7.32 13.03 14.80
CA ASN A 185 6.62 13.58 13.64
C ASN A 185 6.38 15.09 13.87
N LEU A 186 6.84 15.91 12.93
CA LEU A 186 6.67 17.36 12.94
C LEU A 186 5.32 17.80 12.38
N CYS A 187 4.59 16.91 11.69
CA CYS A 187 3.25 17.15 11.17
C CYS A 187 3.20 18.40 10.26
N GLU A 188 4.24 18.60 9.45
CA GLU A 188 4.36 19.77 8.56
C GLU A 188 3.36 19.70 7.40
N ASP A 189 2.92 18.49 7.04
CA ASP A 189 1.86 18.26 6.06
C ASP A 189 0.43 18.36 6.64
N GLY A 190 0.32 18.57 7.95
CA GLY A 190 -0.95 18.72 8.68
C GLY A 190 -1.55 17.42 9.23
N TYR A 191 -0.91 16.25 9.04
CA TYR A 191 -1.47 14.95 9.44
C TYR A 191 -0.49 14.07 10.23
N GLU A 192 -0.85 13.75 11.48
CA GLU A 192 -0.09 12.78 12.31
C GLU A 192 -0.31 11.32 11.86
N GLY A 193 -1.46 11.04 11.23
CA GLY A 193 -1.89 9.73 10.75
C GLY A 193 -2.36 9.81 9.30
N THR A 194 -3.38 9.03 8.93
CA THR A 194 -3.99 9.18 7.60
C THR A 194 -4.62 10.56 7.44
N SER A 195 -4.67 11.04 6.20
CA SER A 195 -5.40 12.24 5.78
C SER A 195 -6.68 11.84 5.05
N PRO A 196 -7.71 12.71 5.00
CA PRO A 196 -8.81 12.53 4.06
C PRO A 196 -8.26 12.29 2.65
N VAL A 197 -8.93 11.46 1.85
CA VAL A 197 -8.53 11.27 0.46
C VAL A 197 -8.63 12.59 -0.30
N ALA A 198 -7.76 12.79 -1.29
CA ALA A 198 -7.66 14.03 -2.06
C ALA A 198 -7.32 15.29 -1.23
N SER A 199 -6.57 15.12 -0.13
CA SER A 199 -6.06 16.27 0.65
C SER A 199 -4.91 17.01 -0.05
N PHE A 200 -4.18 16.33 -0.94
CA PHE A 200 -3.05 16.88 -1.69
C PHE A 200 -3.38 16.99 -3.18
N ALA A 201 -2.48 17.56 -3.98
CA ALA A 201 -2.72 17.72 -5.41
C ALA A 201 -2.80 16.37 -6.14
N ALA A 202 -3.69 16.27 -7.12
CA ALA A 202 -3.71 15.14 -8.03
C ALA A 202 -2.48 15.14 -8.96
N ASN A 203 -2.08 13.96 -9.44
CA ASN A 203 -1.08 13.83 -10.50
C ASN A 203 -1.65 14.20 -11.89
N GLY A 204 -0.84 14.08 -12.94
CA GLY A 204 -1.23 14.45 -14.31
C GLY A 204 -2.39 13.63 -14.92
N TYR A 205 -2.80 12.52 -14.30
CA TYR A 205 -4.00 11.77 -14.69
C TYR A 205 -5.22 12.05 -13.80
N GLY A 206 -5.12 13.01 -12.88
CA GLY A 206 -6.20 13.35 -11.95
C GLY A 206 -6.37 12.36 -10.79
N LEU A 207 -5.33 11.58 -10.46
CA LEU A 207 -5.33 10.65 -9.35
C LEU A 207 -4.73 11.27 -8.10
N TYR A 208 -5.40 11.10 -6.97
CA TYR A 208 -4.96 11.57 -5.66
C TYR A 208 -4.29 10.46 -4.87
N ASP A 209 -3.45 10.83 -3.90
CA ASP A 209 -2.84 9.92 -2.93
C ASP A 209 -2.08 8.75 -3.61
N MET A 210 -1.47 9.00 -4.77
CA MET A 210 -0.56 8.03 -5.42
C MET A 210 0.82 7.99 -4.74
N SER A 211 1.05 8.85 -3.75
CA SER A 211 2.26 8.95 -2.94
C SER A 211 1.83 9.27 -1.51
N GLY A 212 2.31 8.50 -0.53
CA GLY A 212 1.99 8.69 0.88
C GLY A 212 0.56 8.29 1.27
N ASN A 213 0.08 8.83 2.39
CA ASN A 213 -1.19 8.51 3.07
C ASN A 213 -1.28 7.04 3.50
N VAL A 214 -1.58 6.11 2.58
CA VAL A 214 -1.59 4.67 2.83
C VAL A 214 -0.94 3.91 1.68
N TRP A 215 -0.26 2.82 2.01
CA TRP A 215 0.15 1.81 1.04
C TRP A 215 -1.08 1.25 0.33
N GLN A 216 -0.88 0.73 -0.87
CA GLN A 216 -1.98 0.23 -1.70
C GLN A 216 -1.68 -1.17 -2.23
N TRP A 217 -2.63 -2.08 -2.02
CA TRP A 217 -2.58 -3.43 -2.57
C TRP A 217 -2.60 -3.43 -4.11
N THR A 218 -1.80 -4.33 -4.69
CA THR A 218 -1.81 -4.67 -6.12
C THR A 218 -1.90 -6.19 -6.29
N THR A 219 -2.25 -6.66 -7.49
CA THR A 219 -2.49 -8.10 -7.74
C THR A 219 -1.24 -8.94 -7.92
N ASP A 220 -0.06 -8.34 -8.04
CA ASP A 220 1.14 -9.05 -8.47
C ASP A 220 1.79 -9.79 -7.30
N TRP A 221 2.17 -11.05 -7.53
CA TRP A 221 3.01 -11.77 -6.57
C TRP A 221 4.41 -11.17 -6.56
N TYR A 222 4.95 -10.95 -5.36
CA TYR A 222 6.21 -10.25 -5.19
C TYR A 222 7.39 -11.06 -5.72
N GLN A 223 8.20 -10.43 -6.57
CA GLN A 223 9.58 -10.78 -6.87
C GLN A 223 10.39 -9.51 -7.07
N GLU A 224 11.70 -9.56 -6.83
CA GLU A 224 12.61 -8.47 -7.19
C GLU A 224 12.65 -8.25 -8.71
N HIS A 225 12.76 -6.99 -9.16
CA HIS A 225 12.84 -6.70 -10.59
C HIS A 225 14.05 -7.37 -11.27
N GLY A 226 15.17 -7.53 -10.56
CA GLY A 226 16.35 -8.25 -11.06
C GLY A 226 16.12 -9.72 -11.40
N LYS A 227 14.98 -10.31 -11.01
CA LYS A 227 14.56 -11.67 -11.37
C LYS A 227 13.57 -11.72 -12.53
N ILE A 228 13.18 -10.57 -13.06
CA ILE A 228 12.37 -10.51 -14.28
C ILE A 228 13.26 -10.96 -15.42
N ASP A 229 12.95 -12.13 -16.00
CA ASP A 229 13.54 -12.56 -17.26
C ASP A 229 13.15 -11.54 -18.33
N SER A 230 14.07 -10.62 -18.61
CA SER A 230 13.90 -9.64 -19.67
C SER A 230 14.63 -10.15 -20.90
N PRO A 231 13.95 -10.77 -21.89
CA PRO A 231 14.45 -10.69 -23.25
C PRO A 231 14.55 -9.20 -23.61
N CYS A 232 15.33 -8.85 -24.63
CA CYS A 232 15.63 -7.49 -25.09
C CYS A 232 14.42 -6.57 -25.44
N CYS A 233 13.19 -6.96 -25.09
CA CYS A 233 11.92 -6.42 -25.53
C CYS A 233 11.09 -5.83 -24.38
N THR A 234 10.15 -4.95 -24.74
CA THR A 234 9.13 -4.40 -23.83
C THR A 234 8.18 -5.50 -23.34
N ILE A 235 7.88 -5.51 -22.04
CA ILE A 235 6.96 -6.49 -21.44
C ILE A 235 5.53 -5.95 -21.54
N ASP A 236 4.61 -6.75 -22.08
CA ASP A 236 3.20 -6.38 -22.22
C ASP A 236 2.36 -6.88 -21.03
N ASN A 237 1.72 -5.96 -20.32
CA ASN A 237 0.81 -6.19 -19.19
C ASN A 237 1.28 -7.26 -18.19
N PRO A 238 2.46 -7.09 -17.55
CA PRO A 238 3.01 -8.07 -16.62
C PRO A 238 2.06 -8.35 -15.44
N ARG A 239 2.15 -9.57 -14.90
CA ARG A 239 1.31 -10.08 -13.80
C ARG A 239 2.12 -10.51 -12.56
N GLY A 240 3.40 -10.13 -12.51
CA GLY A 240 4.31 -10.46 -11.43
C GLY A 240 4.82 -11.90 -11.47
N ALA A 241 5.30 -12.36 -10.31
CA ALA A 241 5.88 -13.69 -10.13
C ALA A 241 4.82 -14.80 -10.08
N LYS A 242 5.26 -16.06 -9.91
CA LYS A 242 4.39 -17.12 -9.42
C LYS A 242 4.17 -16.95 -7.92
N ARG A 243 3.07 -17.52 -7.40
CA ARG A 243 2.71 -17.44 -5.98
C ARG A 243 3.80 -18.01 -5.09
N GLU A 244 4.35 -19.15 -5.47
CA GLU A 244 5.35 -19.92 -4.72
C GLU A 244 6.68 -19.16 -4.61
N ASP A 245 7.04 -18.40 -5.66
CA ASP A 245 8.26 -17.60 -5.71
C ASP A 245 8.20 -16.36 -4.80
N SER A 246 7.00 -16.02 -4.31
CA SER A 246 6.78 -14.84 -3.45
C SER A 246 6.93 -15.11 -1.95
N LEU A 247 7.15 -16.37 -1.55
CA LEU A 247 7.37 -16.73 -0.13
C LEU A 247 8.58 -16.00 0.46
N ASP A 248 8.60 -15.76 1.77
CA ASP A 248 9.75 -15.12 2.44
C ASP A 248 10.86 -16.15 2.68
N PRO A 249 12.02 -16.06 1.98
CA PRO A 249 13.10 -17.04 2.14
C PRO A 249 13.71 -17.03 3.54
N ARG A 250 13.49 -15.96 4.33
CA ARG A 250 13.99 -15.85 5.71
C ARG A 250 13.08 -16.54 6.73
N GLN A 251 11.88 -16.94 6.33
CA GLN A 251 10.90 -17.61 7.16
C GLN A 251 10.36 -18.86 6.44
N PRO A 252 11.21 -19.85 6.15
CA PRO A 252 10.84 -21.03 5.36
C PRO A 252 9.72 -21.88 5.97
N GLN A 253 9.47 -21.72 7.27
CA GLN A 253 8.37 -22.38 7.98
C GLN A 253 7.01 -21.71 7.77
N ILE A 254 6.97 -20.51 7.20
CA ILE A 254 5.73 -19.74 6.96
C ILE A 254 5.40 -19.79 5.46
N SER A 255 4.30 -20.47 5.12
CA SER A 255 3.85 -20.68 3.74
C SER A 255 2.91 -19.60 3.22
N ILE A 256 3.01 -18.37 3.77
CA ILE A 256 2.16 -17.24 3.41
C ILE A 256 2.82 -16.47 2.27
N PRO A 257 2.19 -16.42 1.08
CA PRO A 257 2.74 -15.69 -0.07
C PRO A 257 2.58 -14.18 0.10
N ARG A 258 3.35 -13.42 -0.68
CA ARG A 258 3.40 -11.96 -0.58
C ARG A 258 3.00 -11.31 -1.89
N LYS A 259 2.13 -10.31 -1.81
CA LYS A 259 1.81 -9.43 -2.94
C LYS A 259 2.66 -8.17 -2.89
N VAL A 260 2.71 -7.46 -4.00
CA VAL A 260 3.34 -6.14 -4.06
C VAL A 260 2.39 -5.09 -3.49
N MET A 261 2.89 -4.26 -2.58
CA MET A 261 2.25 -2.99 -2.22
C MET A 261 3.06 -1.81 -2.75
N LYS A 262 2.34 -0.73 -3.12
CA LYS A 262 2.90 0.47 -3.75
C LYS A 262 2.48 1.76 -3.04
N GLY A 263 3.23 2.84 -3.27
CA GLY A 263 2.85 4.21 -2.91
C GLY A 263 3.35 4.77 -1.59
N GLY A 264 3.83 3.93 -0.66
CA GLY A 264 4.24 4.40 0.66
C GLY A 264 3.06 4.80 1.54
N SER A 265 3.31 5.38 2.71
CA SER A 265 2.27 5.80 3.65
C SER A 265 2.67 7.07 4.40
N HIS A 266 1.76 7.58 5.23
CA HIS A 266 2.02 8.65 6.21
C HIS A 266 3.19 8.34 7.18
N LEU A 267 3.63 7.08 7.27
CA LEU A 267 4.77 6.68 8.11
C LEU A 267 6.11 6.64 7.36
N CYS A 268 6.11 6.88 6.05
CA CYS A 268 7.34 6.88 5.26
C CYS A 268 8.11 8.19 5.48
N ALA A 269 9.38 8.09 5.87
CA ALA A 269 10.23 9.22 6.23
C ALA A 269 11.52 9.24 5.38
N PRO A 270 12.06 10.42 4.99
CA PRO A 270 13.32 10.51 4.26
C PRO A 270 14.50 9.79 4.94
N ASN A 271 14.52 9.78 6.28
CA ASN A 271 15.58 9.20 7.09
C ASN A 271 15.41 7.69 7.37
N TYR A 272 14.38 7.04 6.84
CA TYR A 272 14.12 5.61 7.10
C TYR A 272 13.51 4.88 5.90
N CYS A 273 12.41 5.39 5.33
CA CYS A 273 11.66 4.74 4.26
C CYS A 273 11.24 5.77 3.21
N ARG A 274 11.96 5.81 2.08
CA ARG A 274 11.68 6.68 0.92
C ARG A 274 10.81 5.98 -0.13
N ARG A 275 9.80 5.24 0.31
CA ARG A 275 8.93 4.43 -0.57
C ARG A 275 7.63 5.12 -0.98
N TYR A 276 7.53 6.44 -0.78
CA TYR A 276 6.48 7.29 -1.34
C TYR A 276 6.73 7.68 -2.81
N ARG A 277 7.69 7.04 -3.49
CA ARG A 277 7.97 7.23 -4.92
C ARG A 277 7.17 6.22 -5.75
N PRO A 278 6.75 6.54 -6.99
CA PRO A 278 5.98 5.63 -7.84
C PRO A 278 6.72 4.31 -8.13
N ALA A 279 8.04 4.36 -8.33
CA ALA A 279 8.88 3.18 -8.55
C ALA A 279 9.00 2.26 -7.33
N ALA A 280 8.79 2.82 -6.13
CA ALA A 280 8.99 2.08 -4.90
C ALA A 280 7.96 0.97 -4.72
N ARG A 281 8.42 -0.12 -4.12
CA ARG A 281 7.65 -1.35 -3.93
C ARG A 281 8.08 -2.05 -2.64
N MET A 282 7.18 -2.84 -2.07
CA MET A 282 7.47 -3.68 -0.93
C MET A 282 6.63 -4.96 -0.98
N ALA A 283 7.19 -6.06 -0.49
CA ALA A 283 6.46 -7.31 -0.31
C ALA A 283 5.59 -7.23 0.95
N GLN A 284 4.32 -7.61 0.84
CA GLN A 284 3.41 -7.69 1.97
C GLN A 284 2.72 -9.07 2.01
N PRO A 285 2.78 -9.82 3.13
CA PRO A 285 2.03 -11.06 3.30
C PRO A 285 0.53 -10.84 3.15
N ILE A 286 -0.12 -11.69 2.35
CA ILE A 286 -1.52 -11.48 1.93
C ILE A 286 -2.53 -11.50 3.08
N ASP A 287 -2.19 -12.14 4.19
CA ASP A 287 -3.07 -12.31 5.35
C ASP A 287 -2.90 -11.19 6.38
N THR A 288 -1.83 -10.40 6.28
CA THR A 288 -1.44 -9.42 7.29
C THR A 288 -2.02 -8.06 6.96
N SER A 289 -2.89 -7.57 7.84
CA SER A 289 -3.46 -6.23 7.80
C SER A 289 -2.70 -5.26 8.70
N THR A 290 -2.62 -3.98 8.31
CA THR A 290 -1.87 -2.96 9.05
C THR A 290 -2.59 -1.60 9.05
N CYS A 291 -2.22 -0.70 9.97
CA CYS A 291 -2.85 0.62 10.11
C CYS A 291 -2.48 1.63 9.00
N HIS A 292 -1.67 1.24 8.02
CA HIS A 292 -1.17 2.13 6.98
C HIS A 292 -1.30 1.55 5.56
N LEU A 293 -2.08 0.49 5.39
CA LEU A 293 -2.28 -0.22 4.13
C LEU A 293 -3.77 -0.29 3.81
N GLY A 294 -4.13 0.25 2.65
CA GLY A 294 -5.45 0.21 2.06
C GLY A 294 -5.37 -0.23 0.59
N PHE A 295 -6.28 0.26 -0.25
CA PHE A 295 -6.31 -0.09 -1.67
C PHE A 295 -7.15 0.91 -2.49
N ARG A 296 -7.04 0.79 -3.81
CA ARG A 296 -7.93 1.42 -4.79
C ARG A 296 -8.29 0.40 -5.86
N CYS A 297 -9.38 0.61 -6.59
CA CYS A 297 -9.81 -0.33 -7.61
C CYS A 297 -9.66 0.22 -9.03
N ILE A 298 -9.71 -0.70 -9.99
CA ILE A 298 -9.78 -0.47 -11.42
C ILE A 298 -11.00 -1.16 -12.03
N ALA A 299 -11.39 -0.72 -13.22
CA ALA A 299 -12.40 -1.37 -14.04
C ALA A 299 -11.90 -1.44 -15.48
N ARG A 300 -12.15 -2.55 -16.14
CA ARG A 300 -11.84 -2.76 -17.56
C ARG A 300 -13.15 -2.75 -18.33
N ARG A 301 -13.17 -2.17 -19.54
CA ARG A 301 -14.33 -2.31 -20.42
C ARG A 301 -14.44 -3.80 -20.79
N THR A 302 -15.55 -4.42 -20.43
CA THR A 302 -15.97 -5.73 -20.96
C THR A 302 -16.43 -5.59 -22.39
#